data_AF-X5PP09-F1
#
_entry.id   AF-X5PP09-F1
#
_cell.length_a   1.000
_cell.length_b   1.000
_cell.length_c   1.000
_cell.angle_alpha   90.00
_cell.angle_beta   90.00
_cell.angle_gamma   90.00
#
_symmetry.space_group_name_H-M   'P 1'
#
loop_
_entity.id
_entity.type
_entity.pdbx_description
1 polymer ?
#
loop_
_entity_poly.entity_id
_entity_poly.type
_entity_poly.pdbx_seq_one_letter_code
_entity_poly.pdbx_strand_id
1 'polypeptide(L)'
;MPTAFAAPMLKGLLISGGEYIHIWPFAEGRDMGQSIEPLFKSVPEAVPKDERLDEYLALVDAIRLGNQREAGLAGERLSERLLKK
;
A
#
# COMPACT_ATOMS: atom_id res chain seq x y z
N MET A 1 3.08 -8.24 -5.12
CA MET A 1 3.58 -6.84 -5.14
C MET A 1 3.23 -6.18 -3.81
N PRO A 2 4.20 -5.62 -3.06
CA PRO A 2 3.94 -5.05 -1.74
C PRO A 2 2.96 -3.87 -1.78
N THR A 3 2.08 -3.79 -0.80
CA THR A 3 1.10 -2.70 -0.64
C THR A 3 0.96 -2.36 0.86
N ALA A 4 0.10 -1.40 1.21
CA ALA A 4 -0.04 -0.87 2.56
C ALA A 4 1.33 -0.44 3.13
N PHE A 5 1.59 -0.68 4.42
CA PHE A 5 2.88 -0.35 5.04
C PHE A 5 4.08 -1.19 4.54
N ALA A 6 3.85 -2.21 3.71
CA ALA A 6 4.90 -2.93 3.03
C ALA A 6 5.33 -2.26 1.70
N ALA A 7 4.55 -1.30 1.20
CA ALA A 7 4.90 -0.55 0.00
C ALA A 7 6.20 0.23 0.21
N PRO A 8 7.07 0.35 -0.82
CA PRO A 8 8.40 0.96 -0.68
C PRO A 8 8.39 2.36 -0.04
N MET A 9 7.40 3.20 -0.36
CA MET A 9 7.33 4.57 0.17
C MET A 9 6.91 4.67 1.64
N LEU A 10 6.34 3.60 2.22
CA LEU A 10 5.92 3.54 3.62
C LEU A 10 6.81 2.64 4.48
N LYS A 11 7.71 1.89 3.85
CA LYS A 11 8.61 0.95 4.50
C LYS A 11 9.47 1.65 5.56
N GLY A 12 9.41 1.14 6.79
CA GLY A 12 10.20 1.64 7.92
C GLY A 12 9.63 2.88 8.62
N LEU A 13 8.49 3.43 8.17
CA LEU A 13 7.81 4.51 8.90
C LEU A 13 7.13 4.00 10.18
N LEU A 14 6.68 2.75 10.17
CA LEU A 14 6.13 2.04 11.31
C LEU A 14 6.63 0.59 11.32
N ILE A 15 6.72 0.01 12.51
CA ILE A 15 6.92 -1.43 12.68
C ILE A 15 5.53 -2.07 12.65
N SER A 16 5.18 -2.71 11.53
CA SER A 16 3.95 -3.50 11.45
C SER A 16 4.12 -4.79 12.26
N GLY A 17 3.12 -5.11 13.07
CA GLY A 17 3.14 -6.27 13.98
C GLY A 17 2.79 -7.62 13.35
N GLY A 18 2.60 -7.67 12.02
CA GLY A 18 2.21 -8.88 11.30
C GLY A 18 3.40 -9.77 10.91
N GLU A 19 3.17 -11.08 10.82
CA GLU A 19 4.17 -12.07 10.38
C GLU A 19 4.46 -11.95 8.88
N TYR A 20 3.44 -11.63 8.07
CA TYR A 20 3.55 -11.47 6.62
C TYR A 20 3.23 -10.04 6.19
N ILE A 21 3.95 -9.56 5.17
CA ILE A 21 3.62 -8.30 4.50
C ILE A 21 2.35 -8.45 3.67
N HIS A 22 1.61 -7.35 3.49
CA HIS A 22 0.49 -7.32 2.55
C HIS A 22 1.00 -7.20 1.12
N ILE A 23 0.43 -8.03 0.22
CA ILE A 23 0.73 -8.00 -1.20
C ILE A 23 -0.55 -7.99 -2.03
N TRP A 24 -0.52 -7.29 -3.17
CA TRP A 24 -1.41 -7.61 -4.27
C TRP A 24 -0.87 -8.83 -5.04
N PRO A 25 -1.72 -9.84 -5.33
CA PRO A 25 -1.38 -10.93 -6.23
C PRO A 25 -0.97 -10.38 -7.59
N PHE A 26 0.23 -10.74 -8.03
CA PHE A 26 0.75 -10.33 -9.33
C PHE A 26 1.62 -11.44 -9.88
N ALA A 27 1.35 -11.88 -11.11
CA ALA A 27 2.03 -13.01 -11.72
C ALA A 27 3.55 -12.80 -11.84
N GLU A 28 3.99 -11.56 -12.04
CA GLU A 28 5.40 -11.17 -12.14
C GLU A 28 5.97 -10.63 -10.81
N GLY A 29 5.21 -10.74 -9.72
CA GLY A 29 5.63 -10.30 -8.39
C GLY A 29 6.75 -11.18 -7.82
N ARG A 30 7.69 -10.56 -7.09
CA ARG A 30 8.82 -11.27 -6.44
C ARG A 30 8.64 -11.50 -4.95
N ASP A 31 7.79 -10.71 -4.32
CA ASP A 31 7.56 -10.75 -2.88
C ASP A 31 6.46 -11.73 -2.49
N MET A 32 6.69 -12.51 -1.44
CA MET A 32 5.66 -13.32 -0.79
C MET A 32 5.08 -12.59 0.42
N GLY A 33 3.79 -12.80 0.65
CA GLY A 33 3.08 -12.22 1.78
C GLY A 33 1.61 -12.62 1.79
N GLN A 34 0.86 -11.98 2.69
CA GLN A 34 -0.59 -12.13 2.74
C GLN A 34 -1.21 -11.41 1.54
N SER A 35 -1.84 -12.20 0.67
CA SER A 35 -2.63 -11.68 -0.44
C SER A 35 -3.81 -10.86 0.07
N ILE A 36 -3.98 -9.66 -0.47
CA ILE A 36 -5.18 -8.85 -0.28
C ILE A 36 -5.87 -8.62 -1.61
N GLU A 37 -7.20 -8.50 -1.58
CA GLU A 37 -7.97 -8.16 -2.77
C GLU A 37 -7.72 -6.68 -3.12
N PRO A 38 -7.19 -6.37 -4.32
CA PRO A 38 -7.01 -4.99 -4.74
C PRO A 38 -8.36 -4.28 -4.87
N LEU A 39 -8.36 -2.95 -4.76
CA LEU A 39 -9.56 -2.12 -5.00
C LEU A 39 -10.19 -2.37 -6.37
N PHE A 40 -9.37 -2.72 -7.36
CA PHE A 40 -9.83 -3.13 -8.68
C PHE A 40 -8.84 -4.14 -9.29
N LYS A 41 -9.35 -5.10 -10.06
CA LYS A 41 -8.56 -6.23 -10.60
C LYS A 41 -7.33 -5.82 -11.42
N SER A 42 -7.34 -4.65 -12.05
CA SER A 42 -6.21 -4.17 -12.87
C SER A 42 -5.14 -3.43 -12.07
N VAL A 43 -5.33 -3.22 -10.76
CA VAL A 43 -4.34 -2.52 -9.92
C VAL A 43 -2.95 -3.13 -10.03
N PRO A 44 -2.76 -4.47 -9.91
CA PRO A 44 -1.43 -5.06 -9.96
C PRO A 44 -0.71 -4.84 -11.30
N GLU A 45 -1.47 -4.68 -12.39
CA GLU A 45 -0.94 -4.42 -13.74
C GLU A 45 -0.77 -2.91 -14.02
N ALA A 46 -1.46 -2.05 -13.28
CA ALA A 46 -1.50 -0.61 -13.50
C ALA A 46 -0.43 0.12 -12.70
N VAL A 47 -0.24 -0.22 -11.43
CA VAL A 47 0.71 0.49 -10.55
C VAL A 47 2.18 0.44 -11.02
N PRO A 48 2.68 -0.60 -11.71
CA PRO A 48 4.06 -0.55 -12.25
C PRO A 48 4.25 0.50 -13.36
N LYS A 49 3.15 1.02 -13.93
CA LYS A 49 3.16 2.01 -15.02
C LYS A 49 2.97 3.44 -14.53
N ASP A 50 2.57 3.63 -13.28
CA ASP A 50 2.28 4.93 -12.68
C ASP A 50 2.64 4.89 -11.19
N GLU A 51 3.80 5.46 -10.86
CA GLU A 51 4.30 5.55 -9.49
C GLU A 51 3.32 6.29 -8.59
N ARG A 52 2.68 7.37 -9.07
CA ARG A 52 1.71 8.12 -8.28
C ARG A 52 0.50 7.24 -7.94
N LEU A 53 0.01 6.47 -8.90
CA LEU A 53 -1.09 5.52 -8.66
C LEU A 53 -0.70 4.48 -7.60
N ASP A 54 0.53 3.93 -7.68
CA ASP A 54 1.06 2.99 -6.69
C ASP A 54 0.99 3.57 -5.27
N GLU A 55 1.57 4.75 -5.05
CA GLU A 55 1.64 5.34 -3.72
C GLU A 55 0.25 5.62 -3.14
N TYR A 56 -0.68 6.07 -3.99
CA TYR A 56 -2.03 6.40 -3.55
C TYR A 56 -2.81 5.15 -3.16
N LEU A 57 -2.74 4.09 -3.96
CA LEU A 57 -3.43 2.84 -3.66
C LEU A 57 -2.81 2.12 -2.47
N ALA A 58 -1.48 2.16 -2.32
CA ALA A 58 -0.80 1.67 -1.13
C ALA A 58 -1.24 2.42 0.14
N LEU A 59 -1.40 3.75 0.07
CA LEU A 59 -1.93 4.55 1.18
C LEU A 59 -3.38 4.18 1.50
N VAL A 60 -4.22 3.94 0.50
CA VAL A 60 -5.60 3.49 0.73
C VAL A 60 -5.63 2.11 1.41
N ASP A 61 -4.79 1.17 1.00
CA ASP A 61 -4.69 -0.13 1.65
C ASP A 61 -4.14 -0.03 3.07
N ALA A 62 -3.18 0.88 3.31
CA ALA A 62 -2.68 1.17 4.65
C ALA A 62 -3.77 1.73 5.58
N ILE A 63 -4.73 2.51 5.06
CA ILE A 63 -5.90 2.97 5.81
C ILE A 63 -6.89 1.82 6.06
N ARG A 64 -7.16 1.00 5.04
CA ARG A 64 -8.14 -0.10 5.13
C ARG A 64 -7.72 -1.23 6.06
N LEU A 65 -6.43 -1.53 6.11
CA LEU A 65 -5.88 -2.72 6.77
C LEU A 65 -5.08 -2.41 8.03
N GLY A 66 -4.63 -1.16 8.18
CA GLY A 66 -3.80 -0.74 9.32
C GLY A 66 -4.58 -0.65 10.63
N ASN A 67 -3.88 -0.82 11.75
CA ASN A 67 -4.42 -0.46 13.06
C ASN A 67 -4.61 1.06 13.18
N GLN A 68 -5.16 1.54 14.30
CA GLN A 68 -5.44 2.97 14.52
C GLN A 68 -4.25 3.91 14.24
N ARG A 69 -3.02 3.51 14.61
CA ARG A 69 -1.82 4.33 14.37
C ARG A 69 -1.41 4.31 12.91
N GLU A 70 -1.42 3.13 12.30
CA GLU A 70 -1.11 2.92 10.88
C GLU A 70 -2.09 3.68 9.98
N ALA A 71 -3.39 3.51 10.18
CA ALA A 71 -4.43 4.17 9.42
C ALA A 71 -4.39 5.70 9.60
N GLY A 72 -4.10 6.19 10.81
CA GLY A 72 -3.92 7.62 11.08
C GLY A 72 -2.78 8.23 10.25
N LEU A 73 -1.58 7.65 10.32
CA LEU A 73 -0.42 8.12 9.55
C LEU A 73 -0.67 8.03 8.03
N ALA A 74 -1.27 6.94 7.55
CA ALA A 74 -1.59 6.81 6.14
C ALA A 74 -2.62 7.86 5.68
N GLY A 75 -3.62 8.15 6.51
CA GLY A 75 -4.62 9.20 6.26
C GLY A 75 -4.00 10.60 6.15
N GLU A 76 -3.05 10.93 7.03
CA GLU A 76 -2.30 12.19 6.97
C GLU A 76 -1.51 12.29 5.65
N ARG A 77 -0.73 11.26 5.29
CA ARG A 77 0.07 11.25 4.06
C ARG A 77 -0.78 11.30 2.79
N LEU A 78 -1.92 10.62 2.77
CA LEU A 78 -2.86 10.69 1.65
C LEU A 78 -3.43 12.10 1.49
N SER A 79 -3.82 12.72 2.60
CA SER A 79 -4.34 14.09 2.62
C SER A 79 -3.29 15.10 2.13
N GLU A 80 -2.06 15.01 2.62
CA GLU A 80 -0.94 15.86 2.18
C GLU A 80 -0.71 15.77 0.66
N ARG A 81 -0.80 14.56 0.09
CA ARG A 81 -0.59 14.33 -1.34
C ARG A 81 -1.73 14.85 -2.20
N LEU A 82 -2.97 14.78 -1.72
CA LEU A 82 -4.14 15.32 -2.41
C LEU A 82 -4.21 16.85 -2.36
N LEU A 83 -3.72 17.44 -1.26
CA LEU A 83 -3.76 18.89 -1.04
C LEU A 83 -2.54 19.63 -1.61
N LYS A 84 -1.46 18.93 -1.94
CA LYS A 84 -0.32 19.50 -2.68
C LYS A 84 -0.73 19.85 -4.11
N LYS A 85 -0.72 21.15 -4.41
CA LYS A 85 -0.85 21.71 -5.76
C LYS A 85 0.41 21.46 -6.58
#